data_AF-A0A259T7J3-F1
#
_entry.id   AF-A0A259T7J3-F1
#
_cell.length_a   1.000
_cell.length_b   1.000
_cell.length_c   1.000
_cell.angle_alpha   90.00
_cell.angle_beta   90.00
_cell.angle_gamma   90.00
#
_symmetry.space_group_name_H-M   'P 1'
#
loop_
_entity.id
_entity.type
_entity.pdbx_description
1 polymer ?
#
loop_
_entity_poly.entity_id
_entity_poly.type
_entity_poly.pdbx_seq_one_letter_code
_entity_poly.pdbx_strand_id
1 'polypeptide(L)'
;MEKRINMITKKIDELINLLLTKGVQPSDIASNIFLNDYSSICYRKIDGRVVGELLIQETDISSSKLRYYYNLTQEVIKIEEEFMGVTSVIWDRNFAESKIVNELVSLLKDVYDERQISKFISTLPKSLQSKVIDEVNKLTA
;
A
#
# COMPACT_ATOMS: atom_id res chain seq x y z
N MET A 1 4.41 22.38 18.54
CA MET A 1 3.43 21.41 19.07
C MET A 1 2.27 21.23 18.09
N GLU A 2 1.54 22.29 17.73
CA GLU A 2 0.42 22.26 16.77
C GLU A 2 0.76 21.60 15.41
N LYS A 3 1.92 21.91 14.83
CA LYS A 3 2.40 21.26 13.60
C LYS A 3 2.48 19.73 13.71
N ARG A 4 2.92 19.18 14.85
CA ARG A 4 3.04 17.72 15.05
C ARG A 4 1.67 17.06 15.21
N ILE A 5 0.74 17.70 15.90
CA ILE A 5 -0.64 17.20 16.02
C ILE A 5 -1.30 17.14 14.63
N ASN A 6 -1.13 18.17 13.81
CA ASN A 6 -1.64 18.15 12.42
C ASN A 6 -1.00 17.02 11.59
N MET A 7 0.28 16.70 11.81
CA MET A 7 0.93 15.57 11.16
C MET A 7 0.38 14.22 11.63
N ILE A 8 0.03 14.08 12.92
CA ILE A 8 -0.62 12.88 13.46
C ILE A 8 -1.98 12.68 12.81
N THR A 9 -2.82 13.71 12.75
CA THR A 9 -4.11 13.65 12.05
C THR A 9 -3.94 13.24 10.59
N LYS A 10 -2.99 13.86 9.88
CA LYS A 10 -2.69 13.49 8.48
C LYS A 10 -2.30 12.01 8.35
N LYS A 11 -1.48 11.47 9.26
CA LYS A 11 -1.07 10.06 9.22
C LYS A 11 -2.23 9.11 9.51
N ILE A 12 -3.14 9.49 10.41
CA ILE A 12 -4.38 8.75 10.65
C ILE A 12 -5.23 8.73 9.38
N ASP A 13 -5.40 9.88 8.72
CA ASP A 13 -6.17 9.97 7.47
C ASP A 13 -5.54 9.13 6.36
N GLU A 14 -4.21 9.16 6.22
CA GLU A 14 -3.47 8.30 5.28
C GLU A 14 -3.72 6.81 5.56
N LEU A 15 -3.70 6.39 6.82
CA LEU A 15 -3.98 5.01 7.21
C LEU A 15 -5.43 4.61 6.90
N ILE A 16 -6.39 5.47 7.23
CA ILE A 16 -7.81 5.25 6.94
C ILE A 16 -8.00 5.12 5.42
N ASN A 17 -7.43 6.02 4.64
CA ASN A 17 -7.52 5.99 3.18
C ASN A 17 -6.93 4.71 2.60
N LEU A 18 -5.79 4.24 3.10
CA LEU A 18 -5.18 2.98 2.66
C LEU A 18 -6.09 1.78 2.94
N LEU A 19 -6.72 1.74 4.12
CA LEU A 19 -7.59 0.64 4.55
C LEU A 19 -8.94 0.61 3.81
N LEU A 20 -9.45 1.78 3.41
CA LEU A 20 -10.71 1.88 2.66
C LEU A 20 -10.52 1.71 1.15
N THR A 21 -9.31 1.96 0.65
CA THR A 21 -9.02 1.90 -0.79
C THR A 21 -8.70 0.47 -1.21
N LYS A 22 -9.41 -0.05 -2.21
CA LYS A 22 -9.10 -1.36 -2.83
C LYS A 22 -7.94 -1.30 -3.82
N GLY A 23 -7.46 -0.10 -4.17
CA GLY A 23 -6.55 0.11 -5.28
C GLY A 23 -7.27 0.05 -6.63
N VAL A 24 -6.51 0.19 -7.72
CA VAL A 24 -7.04 0.14 -9.08
C VAL A 24 -7.69 -1.23 -9.33
N GLN A 25 -8.94 -1.27 -9.82
CA GLN A 25 -9.66 -2.53 -10.01
C GLN A 25 -9.35 -3.14 -11.39
N PRO A 26 -9.50 -4.47 -11.56
CA PRO A 26 -9.32 -5.12 -12.85
C PRO A 26 -10.15 -4.50 -13.98
N SER A 27 -11.38 -4.06 -13.71
CA SER A 27 -12.22 -3.37 -14.69
C SER A 27 -11.60 -2.06 -15.19
N ASP A 28 -10.98 -1.30 -14.27
CA ASP A 28 -10.39 0.00 -14.57
C ASP A 28 -9.15 -0.21 -15.44
N ILE A 29 -8.31 -1.18 -15.06
CA ILE A 29 -7.12 -1.56 -15.82
C ILE A 29 -7.49 -2.08 -17.21
N ALA A 30 -8.51 -2.93 -17.33
CA ALA A 30 -8.91 -3.49 -18.61
C ALA A 30 -9.31 -2.43 -19.64
N SER A 31 -9.83 -1.29 -19.19
CA SER A 31 -10.18 -0.16 -20.07
C SER A 31 -8.95 0.48 -20.74
N ASN A 32 -7.75 0.31 -20.19
CA ASN A 32 -6.51 0.82 -20.78
C ASN A 32 -6.15 0.13 -22.09
N ILE A 33 -6.81 -0.98 -22.46
CA ILE A 33 -6.57 -1.66 -23.75
C ILE A 33 -6.87 -0.78 -24.95
N PHE A 34 -7.67 0.28 -24.77
CA PHE A 34 -8.00 1.25 -25.81
C PHE A 34 -6.95 2.37 -25.95
N LEU A 35 -5.96 2.42 -25.06
CA LEU A 35 -4.87 3.40 -25.10
C LEU A 35 -3.72 2.85 -25.95
N ASN A 36 -3.15 3.71 -26.80
CA ASN A 36 -2.15 3.30 -27.80
C ASN A 36 -0.87 2.72 -27.19
N ASP A 37 -0.50 3.15 -25.99
CA ASP A 37 0.77 2.76 -25.35
C ASP A 37 0.70 1.33 -24.78
N TYR A 38 -0.50 0.76 -24.65
CA TYR A 38 -0.73 -0.56 -24.08
C TYR A 38 -0.87 -1.61 -25.19
N SER A 39 0.15 -2.44 -25.33
CA SER A 39 0.19 -3.51 -26.32
C SER A 39 -0.62 -4.74 -25.93
N SER A 40 -0.76 -5.03 -24.63
CA SER A 40 -1.61 -6.11 -24.14
C SER A 40 -2.01 -5.94 -22.69
N ILE A 41 -3.16 -6.52 -22.34
CA ILE A 41 -3.65 -6.66 -20.97
C ILE A 41 -4.11 -8.10 -20.78
N CYS A 42 -3.60 -8.76 -19.74
CA CYS A 42 -3.89 -10.15 -19.43
C CYS A 42 -4.25 -10.30 -17.94
N TYR A 43 -5.20 -11.18 -17.63
CA TYR A 43 -5.48 -11.58 -16.26
C TYR A 43 -5.33 -13.08 -16.12
N ARG A 44 -4.61 -13.50 -15.08
CA ARG A 44 -4.42 -14.92 -14.75
C ARG A 44 -4.59 -15.17 -13.27
N LYS A 45 -4.95 -16.40 -12.93
CA LYS A 45 -4.97 -16.88 -11.55
C LYS A 45 -3.67 -17.61 -11.25
N ILE A 46 -2.98 -17.20 -10.20
CA ILE A 46 -1.76 -17.82 -9.68
C ILE A 46 -1.97 -18.05 -8.19
N ASP A 47 -1.85 -19.30 -7.74
CA ASP A 47 -2.03 -19.69 -6.33
C ASP A 47 -3.31 -19.14 -5.69
N GLY A 48 -4.42 -19.19 -6.46
CA GLY A 48 -5.73 -18.70 -6.02
C GLY A 48 -5.90 -17.18 -6.01
N ARG A 49 -4.88 -16.42 -6.45
CA ARG A 49 -4.90 -14.95 -6.53
C ARG A 49 -4.99 -14.48 -7.96
N VAL A 50 -5.65 -13.35 -8.19
CA VAL A 50 -5.69 -12.72 -9.52
C VAL A 50 -4.44 -11.88 -9.70
N VAL A 51 -3.82 -11.99 -10.87
CA VAL A 51 -2.72 -11.13 -11.31
C VAL A 51 -3.12 -10.51 -12.64
N GLY A 52 -3.17 -9.19 -12.67
CA GLY A 52 -3.34 -8.40 -13.90
C GLY A 52 -1.98 -7.99 -14.42
N GLU A 53 -1.69 -8.29 -15.68
CA GLU A 53 -0.45 -7.94 -16.36
C GLU A 53 -0.75 -6.99 -17.51
N LEU A 54 0.01 -5.89 -17.57
CA LEU A 54 -0.06 -4.91 -18.65
C LEU A 54 1.30 -4.84 -19.32
N LEU A 55 1.32 -4.91 -20.65
CA LEU A 55 2.53 -4.69 -21.42
C LEU A 55 2.43 -3.32 -22.09
N ILE A 56 3.34 -2.43 -21.72
CA ILE A 56 3.42 -1.06 -22.22
C ILE A 56 4.59 -1.00 -23.18
N GLN A 57 4.38 -0.40 -24.35
CA GLN A 57 5.43 -0.15 -25.31
C GLN A 57 5.99 1.26 -25.08
N GLU A 58 7.19 1.33 -24.49
CA GLU A 58 7.85 2.60 -24.17
C GLU A 58 8.54 3.20 -25.41
N THR A 59 9.12 2.33 -26.25
CA THR A 59 9.74 2.69 -27.54
C THR A 59 9.60 1.51 -28.52
N ASP A 60 10.08 1.68 -29.75
CA ASP A 60 10.13 0.60 -30.75
C ASP A 60 10.94 -0.63 -30.31
N ILE A 61 11.86 -0.48 -29.34
CA ILE A 61 12.77 -1.54 -28.88
C ILE A 61 12.61 -1.90 -27.40
N SER A 62 11.77 -1.16 -26.64
CA SER A 62 11.62 -1.37 -25.20
C SER A 62 10.17 -1.44 -24.78
N SER A 63 9.87 -2.44 -23.96
CA SER A 63 8.58 -2.60 -23.30
C SER A 63 8.75 -2.70 -21.79
N SER A 64 7.85 -2.10 -21.04
CA SER A 64 7.71 -2.31 -19.61
C SER A 64 6.50 -3.22 -19.35
N LYS A 65 6.55 -4.01 -18.27
CA LYS A 65 5.45 -4.89 -17.88
C LYS A 65 5.05 -4.61 -16.44
N LEU A 66 3.83 -4.14 -16.24
CA LEU A 66 3.27 -3.91 -14.92
C LEU A 66 2.45 -5.12 -14.47
N ARG A 67 2.63 -5.54 -13.22
CA ARG A 67 1.86 -6.62 -12.60
C ARG A 67 1.14 -6.12 -11.36
N TYR A 68 -0.17 -6.25 -11.35
CA TYR A 68 -1.04 -5.93 -10.22
C TYR A 68 -1.48 -7.23 -9.57
N TYR A 69 -1.10 -7.42 -8.31
CA TYR A 69 -1.46 -8.60 -7.53
C TYR A 69 -2.65 -8.27 -6.64
N TYR A 70 -3.67 -9.11 -6.68
CA TYR A 70 -4.90 -8.94 -5.91
C TYR A 70 -5.05 -10.03 -4.85
N ASN A 71 -5.58 -9.66 -3.69
CA ASN A 71 -6.03 -10.64 -2.70
C ASN A 71 -7.46 -11.14 -3.02
N LEU A 72 -7.99 -12.01 -2.15
CA LEU A 72 -9.33 -12.59 -2.31
C LEU A 72 -10.46 -11.56 -2.15
N THR A 73 -10.19 -10.44 -1.48
CA THR A 73 -11.13 -9.32 -1.30
C THR A 73 -11.03 -8.28 -2.42
N GLN A 74 -10.28 -8.59 -3.49
CA GLN A 74 -10.09 -7.76 -4.69
C GLN A 74 -9.28 -6.48 -4.43
N GLU A 75 -8.48 -6.47 -3.38
CA GLU A 75 -7.58 -5.36 -3.07
C GLU A 75 -6.22 -5.59 -3.72
N VAL A 76 -5.66 -4.54 -4.30
CA VAL A 76 -4.27 -4.53 -4.78
C VAL A 76 -3.35 -4.66 -3.57
N ILE A 77 -2.55 -5.73 -3.53
CA ILE A 77 -1.57 -5.98 -2.47
C ILE A 77 -0.15 -5.64 -2.88
N LYS A 78 0.16 -5.71 -4.17
CA LYS A 78 1.49 -5.47 -4.71
C LYS A 78 1.41 -5.03 -6.16
N ILE A 79 2.29 -4.12 -6.55
CA ILE A 79 2.52 -3.69 -7.93
C ILE A 79 4.00 -3.90 -8.23
N GLU A 80 4.28 -4.64 -9.30
CA GLU A 80 5.63 -4.83 -9.81
C GLU A 80 5.76 -4.25 -11.21
N GLU A 81 6.99 -3.85 -11.55
CA GLU A 81 7.39 -3.50 -12.90
C GLU A 81 8.57 -4.35 -13.32
N GLU A 82 8.46 -4.93 -14.50
CA GLU A 82 9.58 -5.54 -15.20
C GLU A 82 9.98 -4.62 -16.36
N PHE A 83 11.19 -4.06 -16.27
CA PHE A 83 11.78 -3.21 -17.29
C PHE A 83 13.16 -3.75 -17.66
N MET A 84 13.42 -3.97 -18.95
CA MET A 84 14.67 -4.55 -19.45
C MET A 84 15.06 -5.87 -18.76
N GLY A 85 14.07 -6.71 -18.44
CA GLY A 85 14.26 -8.00 -17.76
C GLY A 85 14.49 -7.92 -16.25
N VAL A 86 14.56 -6.72 -15.67
CA VAL A 86 14.69 -6.51 -14.22
C VAL A 86 13.32 -6.27 -13.62
N THR A 87 12.93 -7.09 -12.65
CA THR A 87 11.67 -6.91 -11.91
C THR A 87 11.92 -6.14 -10.61
N SER A 88 11.11 -5.12 -10.37
CA SER A 88 11.14 -4.30 -9.15
C SER A 88 9.73 -4.16 -8.56
N VAL A 89 9.64 -4.04 -7.23
CA VAL A 89 8.38 -3.75 -6.54
C VAL A 89 8.21 -2.23 -6.51
N ILE A 90 7.23 -1.72 -7.25
CA ILE A 90 6.88 -0.29 -7.25
C ILE A 90 6.08 0.04 -5.99
N TRP A 91 5.20 -0.87 -5.59
CA TRP A 91 4.32 -0.62 -4.46
C TRP A 91 3.91 -1.93 -3.77
N ASP A 92 3.86 -1.90 -2.45
CA ASP A 92 3.39 -3.01 -1.62
C ASP A 92 2.51 -2.46 -0.50
N ARG A 93 1.31 -3.03 -0.35
CA ARG A 93 0.31 -2.57 0.61
C ARG A 93 0.78 -2.72 2.06
N ASN A 94 1.40 -3.85 2.38
CA ASN A 94 1.88 -4.11 3.73
C ASN A 94 3.02 -3.16 4.08
N PHE A 95 3.94 -2.94 3.15
CA PHE A 95 5.03 -1.99 3.33
C PHE A 95 4.50 -0.55 3.52
N ALA A 96 3.54 -0.12 2.70
CA ALA A 96 2.92 1.19 2.83
C ALA A 96 2.22 1.35 4.19
N GLU A 97 1.46 0.35 4.64
CA GLU A 97 0.78 0.36 5.93
C GLU A 97 1.77 0.43 7.09
N SER A 98 2.80 -0.41 7.08
CA SER A 98 3.86 -0.39 8.09
C SER A 98 4.57 0.96 8.12
N LYS A 99 4.90 1.55 6.96
CA LYS A 99 5.53 2.87 6.91
C LYS A 99 4.67 3.95 7.59
N ILE A 100 3.36 3.97 7.31
CA ILE A 100 2.43 4.92 7.92
C ILE A 100 2.34 4.69 9.44
N VAL A 101 2.22 3.43 9.88
CA VAL A 101 2.17 3.07 11.30
C VAL A 101 3.45 3.51 12.03
N ASN A 102 4.62 3.26 11.45
CA ASN A 102 5.90 3.61 12.06
C ASN A 102 6.04 5.13 12.24
N GLU A 103 5.71 5.89 11.19
CA GLU A 103 5.72 7.36 11.24
C GLU A 103 4.69 7.90 12.25
N LEU A 104 3.49 7.30 12.31
CA LEU A 104 2.46 7.66 13.28
C LEU A 104 2.93 7.42 14.72
N VAL A 105 3.50 6.24 15.01
CA VAL A 105 4.00 5.90 16.35
C VAL A 105 5.13 6.83 16.77
N SER A 106 6.06 7.14 15.86
CA SER A 106 7.13 8.10 16.13
C SER A 106 6.57 9.49 16.49
N LEU A 107 5.57 9.98 15.75
CA LEU A 107 4.93 11.25 16.05
C LEU A 107 4.14 11.24 17.37
N LEU A 108 3.48 10.12 17.69
CA LEU A 108 2.74 9.96 18.95
C LEU A 108 3.69 10.01 20.15
N LYS A 109 4.82 9.30 20.10
CA LYS A 109 5.84 9.30 21.18
C LYS A 109 6.48 10.68 21.40
N ASP A 110 6.57 11.50 20.36
CA ASP A 110 7.11 12.86 20.46
C ASP A 110 6.15 13.86 21.14
N VAL A 111 4.86 13.51 21.29
CA VAL A 111 3.82 14.46 21.73
C VAL A 111 3.05 13.97 22.96
N TYR A 112 2.88 12.67 23.11
CA TYR A 112 2.01 12.06 24.11
C TYR A 112 2.78 11.11 25.03
N ASP A 113 2.30 10.96 26.26
CA ASP A 113 2.80 9.97 27.20
C ASP A 113 2.29 8.55 26.90
N GLU A 114 2.88 7.55 27.53
CA GLU A 114 2.53 6.14 27.33
C GLU A 114 1.06 5.84 27.62
N ARG A 115 0.43 6.50 28.60
CA ARG A 115 -0.97 6.28 28.95
C ARG A 115 -1.89 6.80 27.86
N GLN A 116 -1.58 7.97 27.31
CA GLN A 116 -2.29 8.58 26.19
C GLN A 116 -2.15 7.74 24.92
N ILE A 117 -0.95 7.24 24.63
CA ILE A 117 -0.69 6.35 23.49
C ILE A 117 -1.46 5.04 23.65
N SER A 118 -1.43 4.42 24.82
CA SER A 118 -2.16 3.18 25.10
C SER A 118 -3.68 3.37 24.95
N LYS A 119 -4.21 4.50 25.44
CA LYS A 119 -5.61 4.88 25.23
C LYS A 119 -5.94 5.04 23.75
N PHE A 120 -5.08 5.71 22.97
CA PHE A 120 -5.26 5.83 21.51
C PHE A 120 -5.30 4.47 20.83
N ILE A 121 -4.34 3.58 21.12
CA ILE A 121 -4.27 2.23 20.55
C ILE A 121 -5.58 1.46 20.81
N SER A 122 -6.15 1.59 22.02
CA SER A 122 -7.41 0.92 22.37
C SER A 122 -8.61 1.35 21.51
N THR A 123 -8.53 2.51 20.84
CA THR A 123 -9.58 2.99 19.92
C THR A 123 -9.46 2.43 18.51
N LEU A 124 -8.33 1.81 18.15
CA LEU A 124 -8.11 1.26 16.82
C LEU A 124 -8.83 -0.08 16.62
N PRO A 125 -9.17 -0.46 15.38
CA PRO A 125 -9.61 -1.82 15.07
C PRO A 125 -8.56 -2.86 15.49
N LYS A 126 -9.01 -4.05 15.93
CA LYS A 126 -8.12 -5.13 16.41
C LYS A 126 -7.00 -5.50 15.42
N SER A 127 -7.27 -5.44 14.13
CA SER A 127 -6.29 -5.71 13.07
C SER A 127 -5.13 -4.71 13.03
N LEU A 128 -5.36 -3.47 13.45
CA LEU A 128 -4.35 -2.42 13.54
C LEU A 128 -3.68 -2.37 14.92
N GLN A 129 -4.41 -2.72 15.97
CA GLN A 129 -3.87 -2.71 17.34
C GLN A 129 -2.58 -3.51 17.45
N SER A 130 -2.56 -4.75 16.94
CA SER A 130 -1.36 -5.59 16.99
C SER A 130 -0.17 -4.93 16.29
N LYS A 131 -0.36 -4.42 15.08
CA LYS A 131 0.69 -3.75 14.30
C LYS A 131 1.25 -2.51 15.01
N VAL A 132 0.38 -1.69 15.60
CA VAL A 132 0.80 -0.48 16.33
C VAL A 132 1.51 -0.85 17.63
N ILE A 133 1.02 -1.85 18.37
CA ILE A 133 1.66 -2.34 19.61
C ILE A 133 3.05 -2.88 19.31
N ASP A 134 3.18 -3.74 18.29
CA ASP A 134 4.47 -4.31 17.88
C ASP A 134 5.48 -3.21 17.55
N GLU A 135 5.05 -2.15 16.87
CA GLU A 135 5.93 -1.04 16.52
C GLU A 135 6.28 -0.15 17.71
N VAL A 136 5.34 0.11 18.62
CA VAL A 136 5.61 0.81 19.88
C VAL A 136 6.69 0.09 20.67
N ASN A 137 6.59 -1.24 20.77
CA ASN A 137 7.54 -2.09 21.50
C ASN A 137 8.94 -2.08 20.88
N LYS A 138 9.05 -2.14 19.54
CA LYS A 138 10.35 -2.05 18.83
C LYS A 138 11.08 -0.75 19.10
N LEU A 139 10.34 0.35 19.23
CA LEU A 139 10.90 1.69 19.46
C LEU A 139 11.16 1.97 20.95
N THR A 140 10.84 1.05 21.86
CA THR A 140 11.16 1.14 23.31
C THR A 140 12.23 0.15 23.76
N ALA A 141 12.55 -0.84 22.93
CA ALA A 141 13.65 -1.79 23.15
C ALA A 141 14.98 -1.19 22.69
#